data_AF-A0A653YPC2-F1
#
_entry.id   AF-A0A653YPC2-F1
#
_cell.length_a   1.000
_cell.length_b   1.000
_cell.length_c   1.000
_cell.angle_alpha   90.00
_cell.angle_beta   90.00
_cell.angle_gamma   90.00
#
_symmetry.space_group_name_H-M   'P 1'
#
loop_
_entity.id
_entity.type
_entity.pdbx_description
1 polymer ?
#
loop_
_entity_poly.entity_id
_entity_poly.type
_entity_poly.pdbx_seq_one_letter_code
_entity_poly.pdbx_strand_id
1 'polypeptide(L)'
;MRVLAFAGGLIAVPAIVIADVSLLMAFVTVTWRMVMASHGRTGLGQLGLPAKLKMARSVLLPVFGLLVMAAIVAAGSGLFARPQEFILGFDGIAFDQRTHPGRVWSAFVAAVVLMMVLQVDENAKPSLPRAIKEIGRHALWLVPGILLAAAVSILLHPIQGWFRELIVDAWFKKGAPQDLKIVLFFSYVLIFATIRLWLTVAILVFALRQSYRTRMSA
;
A
#
# COMPACT_ATOMS: atom_id res chain seq x y z
N MET A 1 4.84 10.60 6.04
CA MET A 1 4.68 10.52 7.51
C MET A 1 5.90 9.97 8.25
N ARG A 2 6.93 9.41 7.59
CA ARG A 2 8.21 9.08 8.26
C ARG A 2 9.12 10.28 8.61
N VAL A 3 8.70 11.52 8.38
CA VAL A 3 9.52 12.71 8.74
C VAL A 3 9.67 12.83 10.27
N LEU A 4 8.69 12.38 11.05
CA LEU A 4 8.79 12.31 12.52
C LEU A 4 9.54 11.07 13.03
N ALA A 5 9.62 9.99 12.24
CA ALA A 5 10.32 8.76 12.63
C ALA A 5 11.79 8.73 12.18
N PHE A 6 12.14 9.38 11.06
CA PHE A 6 13.52 9.62 10.65
C PHE A 6 14.22 10.74 11.45
N ALA A 7 13.50 11.42 12.35
CA ALA A 7 14.10 12.36 13.31
C ALA A 7 15.02 11.66 14.33
N GLY A 8 15.06 10.32 14.35
CA GLY A 8 15.99 9.56 15.17
C GLY A 8 15.59 9.57 16.64
N GLY A 9 14.87 8.53 17.08
CA GLY A 9 14.51 8.38 18.49
C GLY A 9 14.11 6.94 18.81
N LEU A 10 14.29 6.53 20.07
CA LEU A 10 13.94 5.19 20.57
C LEU A 10 12.47 4.80 20.29
N ILE A 11 11.57 5.77 20.13
CA ILE A 11 10.13 5.57 19.89
C ILE A 11 9.81 5.37 18.39
N ALA A 12 10.74 5.68 17.48
CA ALA A 12 10.48 5.62 16.04
C ALA A 12 10.22 4.19 15.55
N VAL A 13 11.00 3.22 16.03
CA VAL A 13 10.87 1.80 15.64
C VAL A 13 9.50 1.22 16.01
N PRO A 14 9.03 1.28 17.27
CA PRO A 14 7.70 0.76 17.60
C PRO A 14 6.58 1.51 16.88
N ALA A 15 6.72 2.82 16.64
CA ALA A 15 5.74 3.59 15.87
C ALA A 15 5.64 3.10 14.41
N ILE A 16 6.77 2.79 13.75
CA ILE A 16 6.78 2.24 12.38
C ILE A 16 6.10 0.87 12.36
N VAL A 17 6.41 -0.01 13.31
CA VAL A 17 5.80 -1.35 13.38
C VAL A 17 4.28 -1.23 13.55
N ILE A 18 3.82 -0.35 14.45
CA ILE A 18 2.39 -0.10 14.65
C ILE A 18 1.75 0.47 13.39
N ALA A 19 2.41 1.39 12.69
CA ALA A 19 1.92 1.97 11.45
C ALA A 19 1.79 0.93 10.33
N ASP A 20 2.80 0.07 10.14
CA ASP A 20 2.79 -1.00 9.13
C ASP A 20 1.69 -2.03 9.42
N VAL A 21 1.52 -2.43 10.68
CA VAL A 21 0.41 -3.31 11.09
C VAL A 21 -0.93 -2.64 10.84
N SER A 22 -1.09 -1.37 11.22
CA SER A 22 -2.32 -0.61 11.00
C SER A 22 -2.65 -0.47 9.51
N LEU A 23 -1.64 -0.19 8.69
CA LEU A 23 -1.78 -0.11 7.24
C LEU A 23 -2.18 -1.45 6.64
N LEU A 24 -1.57 -2.55 7.07
CA LEU A 24 -1.97 -3.89 6.61
C LEU A 24 -3.41 -4.22 7.02
N MET A 25 -3.80 -3.88 8.24
CA MET A 25 -5.17 -4.10 8.71
C MET A 25 -6.19 -3.27 7.91
N ALA A 26 -5.85 -2.02 7.59
CA ALA A 26 -6.64 -1.18 6.70
C ALA A 26 -6.73 -1.81 5.31
N PHE A 27 -5.60 -2.24 4.74
CA PHE A 27 -5.52 -2.90 3.43
C PHE A 27 -6.41 -4.15 3.37
N VAL A 28 -6.33 -5.02 4.37
CA VAL A 28 -7.17 -6.23 4.48
C VAL A 28 -8.64 -5.86 4.56
N THR A 29 -8.99 -4.85 5.37
CA THR A 29 -10.37 -4.41 5.53
C THR A 29 -10.95 -3.88 4.22
N VAL A 30 -10.18 -3.07 3.50
CA VAL A 30 -10.57 -2.56 2.18
C VAL A 30 -10.67 -3.70 1.16
N THR A 31 -9.71 -4.63 1.18
CA THR A 31 -9.71 -5.81 0.30
C THR A 31 -10.98 -6.63 0.50
N TRP A 32 -11.30 -6.96 1.76
CA TRP A 32 -12.52 -7.69 2.10
C TRP A 32 -13.78 -6.96 1.60
N ARG A 33 -13.90 -5.66 1.88
CA ARG A 33 -15.03 -4.85 1.42
C ARG A 33 -15.15 -4.83 -0.11
N MET A 34 -14.03 -4.71 -0.83
CA MET A 34 -14.00 -4.70 -2.29
C MET A 34 -14.35 -6.05 -2.91
N VAL A 35 -13.88 -7.15 -2.31
CA VAL A 35 -14.22 -8.51 -2.74
C VAL A 35 -15.72 -8.76 -2.55
N MET A 36 -16.28 -8.37 -1.39
CA MET A 36 -17.71 -8.49 -1.12
C MET A 36 -18.57 -7.64 -2.06
N ALA A 37 -18.18 -6.37 -2.30
CA ALA A 37 -18.85 -5.51 -3.28
C ALA A 37 -18.79 -6.10 -4.70
N SER A 38 -17.70 -6.81 -5.00
CA SER A 38 -17.51 -7.55 -6.25
C SER A 38 -18.19 -8.92 -6.28
N HIS A 39 -19.09 -9.24 -5.34
CA HIS A 39 -19.79 -10.52 -5.24
C HIS A 39 -18.84 -11.74 -5.14
N GLY A 40 -17.60 -11.52 -4.69
CA GLY A 40 -16.66 -12.58 -4.37
C GLY A 40 -16.92 -13.15 -2.98
N ARG A 41 -16.31 -14.30 -2.68
CA ARG A 41 -16.33 -14.88 -1.33
C ARG A 41 -14.92 -14.79 -0.74
N THR A 42 -14.83 -14.34 0.50
CA THR A 42 -13.59 -14.44 1.27
C THR A 42 -13.85 -14.52 2.76
N GLY A 43 -13.08 -15.34 3.48
CA GLY A 43 -13.09 -15.51 4.94
C GLY A 43 -12.32 -14.43 5.71
N LEU A 44 -11.73 -13.43 5.03
CA LEU A 44 -11.02 -12.31 5.69
C LEU A 44 -11.87 -11.56 6.74
N GLY A 45 -13.19 -11.49 6.52
CA GLY A 45 -14.14 -10.88 7.45
C GLY A 45 -14.41 -11.70 8.72
N GLN A 46 -14.21 -13.02 8.68
CA GLN A 46 -14.50 -13.95 9.78
C GLN A 46 -13.31 -14.15 10.72
N LEU A 47 -12.14 -13.59 10.40
CA LEU A 47 -10.94 -13.73 11.22
C LEU A 47 -11.10 -12.96 12.54
N GLY A 48 -10.95 -13.66 13.67
CA GLY A 48 -10.80 -13.05 14.99
C GLY A 48 -9.53 -12.20 15.09
N LEU A 49 -9.46 -11.30 16.09
CA LEU A 49 -8.31 -10.42 16.29
C LEU A 49 -6.95 -11.16 16.37
N PRO A 50 -6.83 -12.29 17.11
CA PRO A 50 -5.56 -13.04 17.16
C PRO A 50 -5.16 -13.63 15.80
N ALA A 51 -6.13 -14.10 15.01
CA ALA A 51 -5.89 -14.62 13.67
C ALA A 51 -5.45 -13.51 12.70
N LYS A 52 -6.05 -12.32 12.80
CA LYS A 52 -5.64 -11.13 12.03
C LYS A 52 -4.22 -10.69 12.36
N LEU A 53 -3.82 -10.67 13.64
CA LEU A 53 -2.43 -10.37 14.02
C LEU A 53 -1.43 -11.44 13.53
N LYS A 54 -1.80 -12.72 13.63
CA LYS A 54 -0.97 -13.82 13.13
C LYS A 54 -0.78 -13.71 11.61
N MET A 55 -1.86 -13.47 10.87
CA MET A 55 -1.82 -13.18 9.44
C MET A 55 -0.93 -11.96 9.15
N ALA A 56 -1.12 -10.87 9.88
CA ALA A 56 -0.34 -9.65 9.68
C ALA A 56 1.16 -9.92 9.80
N ARG A 57 1.58 -10.64 10.83
CA ARG A 57 2.99 -11.04 11.00
C ARG A 57 3.48 -11.94 9.86
N SER A 58 2.66 -12.90 9.42
CA SER A 58 3.02 -13.83 8.34
C SER A 58 3.10 -13.17 6.96
N VAL A 59 2.39 -12.06 6.74
CA VAL A 59 2.45 -11.28 5.50
C VAL A 59 3.54 -10.20 5.55
N LEU A 60 3.65 -9.45 6.67
CA LEU A 60 4.60 -8.36 6.80
C LEU A 60 6.05 -8.84 6.74
N LEU A 61 6.39 -10.00 7.33
CA LEU A 61 7.78 -10.45 7.38
C LEU A 61 8.36 -10.76 5.99
N PRO A 62 7.69 -11.56 5.11
CA PRO A 62 8.15 -11.74 3.74
C PRO A 62 8.14 -10.45 2.91
N VAL A 63 7.14 -9.59 3.10
CA VAL A 63 7.06 -8.29 2.41
C VAL A 63 8.23 -7.39 2.82
N PHE A 64 8.56 -7.32 4.11
CA PHE A 64 9.72 -6.58 4.59
C PHE A 64 11.02 -7.12 3.97
N GLY A 65 11.19 -8.44 3.91
CA GLY A 65 12.31 -9.07 3.21
C GLY A 65 12.40 -8.66 1.74
N LEU A 66 11.26 -8.65 1.02
CA LEU A 66 11.19 -8.18 -0.37
C LEU A 66 11.62 -6.71 -0.50
N LEU A 67 11.15 -5.82 0.40
CA LEU A 67 11.46 -4.39 0.38
C LEU A 67 12.95 -4.13 0.62
N VAL A 68 13.57 -4.83 1.58
CA VAL A 68 15.00 -4.73 1.86
C VAL A 68 15.81 -5.22 0.66
N MET A 69 15.46 -6.38 0.10
CA MET A 69 16.14 -6.92 -1.09
C MET A 69 16.04 -5.98 -2.29
N ALA A 70 14.86 -5.41 -2.54
CA ALA A 70 14.68 -4.45 -3.63
C ALA A 70 15.54 -3.19 -3.44
N ALA A 71 15.65 -2.68 -2.21
CA ALA A 71 16.50 -1.55 -1.91
C ALA A 71 17.99 -1.85 -2.08
N ILE A 72 18.45 -3.05 -1.68
CA ILE A 72 19.84 -3.50 -1.89
C ILE A 72 20.14 -3.61 -3.38
N VAL A 73 19.26 -4.24 -4.16
CA VAL A 73 19.42 -4.36 -5.62
C VAL A 73 19.43 -2.98 -6.30
N ALA A 74 18.51 -2.09 -5.91
CA ALA A 74 18.48 -0.72 -6.43
C ALA A 74 19.79 0.04 -6.11
N ALA A 75 20.31 -0.10 -4.88
CA ALA A 75 21.57 0.51 -4.49
C ALA A 75 22.77 -0.07 -5.26
N GLY A 76 22.82 -1.40 -5.44
CA GLY A 76 23.89 -2.08 -6.17
C GLY A 76 23.87 -1.82 -7.69
N SER A 77 22.71 -1.52 -8.26
CA SER A 77 22.57 -1.27 -9.70
C SER A 77 23.13 0.08 -10.17
N GLY A 78 23.23 1.07 -9.27
CA GLY A 78 23.58 2.45 -9.63
C GLY A 78 22.55 3.20 -10.50
N LEU A 79 21.43 2.56 -10.88
CA LEU A 79 20.43 3.12 -11.80
C LEU A 79 19.47 4.11 -11.13
N PHE A 80 19.37 4.09 -9.80
CA PHE A 80 18.38 4.88 -9.06
C PHE A 80 19.06 5.90 -8.15
N ALA A 81 18.66 7.16 -8.26
CA ALA A 81 19.18 8.24 -7.43
C ALA A 81 18.81 8.12 -5.94
N ARG A 82 17.75 7.38 -5.61
CA ARG A 82 17.23 7.21 -4.24
C ARG A 82 16.78 5.77 -3.96
N PRO A 83 17.71 4.81 -3.86
CA PRO A 83 17.39 3.39 -3.66
C PRO A 83 16.64 3.11 -2.34
N GLN A 84 16.82 3.95 -1.32
CA GLN A 84 16.11 3.85 -0.04
C GLN A 84 14.58 4.01 -0.16
N GLU A 85 14.07 4.61 -1.25
CA GLU A 85 12.62 4.73 -1.46
C GLU A 85 11.95 3.37 -1.71
N PHE A 86 12.70 2.34 -2.13
CA PHE A 86 12.17 0.98 -2.30
C PHE A 86 11.78 0.32 -0.97
N ILE A 87 12.42 0.70 0.15
CA ILE A 87 12.01 0.26 1.49
C ILE A 87 10.60 0.78 1.82
N LEU A 88 10.20 1.91 1.23
CA LEU A 88 8.92 2.55 1.46
C LEU A 88 7.80 1.98 0.58
N GLY A 89 8.04 0.92 -0.20
CA GLY A 89 7.06 0.39 -1.15
C GLY A 89 5.71 0.03 -0.51
N PHE A 90 5.71 -0.51 0.71
CA PHE A 90 4.48 -0.80 1.44
C PHE A 90 3.77 0.46 1.93
N ASP A 91 4.52 1.42 2.50
CA ASP A 91 3.98 2.73 2.89
C ASP A 91 3.40 3.49 1.70
N GLY A 92 4.00 3.33 0.51
CA GLY A 92 3.57 3.98 -0.71
C GLY A 92 2.19 3.57 -1.21
N ILE A 93 1.59 2.55 -0.61
CA ILE A 93 0.19 2.15 -0.85
C ILE A 93 -0.78 3.19 -0.28
N ALA A 94 -0.46 3.79 0.86
CA ALA A 94 -1.29 4.84 1.48
C ALA A 94 -0.65 6.22 1.34
N PHE A 95 0.67 6.31 1.45
CA PHE A 95 1.39 7.57 1.44
C PHE A 95 2.03 7.86 0.08
N ASP A 96 2.24 9.15 -0.18
CA ASP A 96 2.76 9.59 -1.46
C ASP A 96 4.28 9.34 -1.56
N GLN A 97 4.69 8.70 -2.65
CA GLN A 97 6.10 8.47 -2.99
C GLN A 97 6.66 9.66 -3.76
N ARG A 98 7.93 10.00 -3.48
CA ARG A 98 8.60 11.14 -4.09
C ARG A 98 8.98 10.88 -5.54
N THR A 99 9.33 9.65 -5.90
CA THR A 99 9.75 9.30 -7.25
C THR A 99 8.70 8.48 -8.01
N HIS A 100 8.66 8.62 -9.34
CA HIS A 100 7.79 7.82 -10.19
C HIS A 100 8.08 6.31 -10.10
N PRO A 101 9.36 5.85 -10.13
CA PRO A 101 9.68 4.44 -9.88
C PRO A 101 9.17 3.94 -8.52
N GLY A 102 9.25 4.75 -7.46
CA GLY A 102 8.72 4.41 -6.15
C GLY A 102 7.20 4.18 -6.16
N ARG A 103 6.44 4.95 -6.94
CA ARG A 103 4.98 4.78 -7.10
C ARG A 103 4.64 3.48 -7.82
N VAL A 104 5.36 3.15 -8.89
CA VAL A 104 5.20 1.89 -9.61
C VAL A 104 5.55 0.70 -8.69
N TRP A 105 6.66 0.81 -7.97
CA TRP A 105 7.08 -0.17 -6.98
C TRP A 105 6.02 -0.40 -5.90
N SER A 106 5.42 0.67 -5.39
CA SER A 106 4.37 0.58 -4.36
C SER A 106 3.10 -0.10 -4.87
N ALA A 107 2.71 0.15 -6.12
CA ALA A 107 1.59 -0.55 -6.76
C ALA A 107 1.89 -2.05 -6.96
N PHE A 108 3.12 -2.41 -7.31
CA PHE A 108 3.56 -3.80 -7.38
C PHE A 108 3.53 -4.47 -6.00
N VAL A 109 4.07 -3.82 -4.98
CA VAL A 109 4.03 -4.31 -3.59
C VAL A 109 2.58 -4.50 -3.13
N ALA A 110 1.67 -3.58 -3.47
CA ALA A 110 0.24 -3.75 -3.18
C ALA A 110 -0.35 -5.02 -3.81
N ALA A 111 0.01 -5.34 -5.05
CA ALA A 111 -0.43 -6.57 -5.71
C ALA A 111 0.14 -7.82 -5.02
N VAL A 112 1.42 -7.81 -4.64
CA VAL A 112 2.03 -8.92 -3.87
C VAL A 112 1.30 -9.12 -2.54
N VAL A 113 1.08 -8.03 -1.79
CA VAL A 113 0.34 -8.07 -0.51
C VAL A 113 -1.08 -8.59 -0.72
N LEU A 114 -1.80 -8.13 -1.75
CA LEU A 114 -3.13 -8.62 -2.09
C LEU A 114 -3.13 -10.14 -2.28
N MET A 115 -2.21 -10.66 -3.10
CA MET A 115 -2.13 -12.09 -3.36
C MET A 115 -1.73 -12.90 -2.12
N MET A 116 -0.87 -12.36 -1.26
CA MET A 116 -0.53 -13.01 0.01
C MET A 116 -1.71 -13.02 0.99
N VAL A 117 -2.46 -11.92 1.09
CA VAL A 117 -3.64 -11.81 1.96
C VAL A 117 -4.73 -12.77 1.51
N LEU A 118 -4.98 -12.88 0.20
CA LEU A 118 -5.99 -13.81 -0.33
C LEU A 118 -5.63 -15.29 -0.13
N GLN A 119 -4.33 -15.65 -0.05
CA GLN A 119 -3.91 -17.03 0.26
C GLN A 119 -4.28 -17.49 1.68
N VAL A 120 -4.37 -16.56 2.63
CA VAL A 120 -4.62 -16.87 4.05
C VAL A 120 -6.01 -17.48 4.25
N ASP A 121 -6.93 -17.17 3.35
CA ASP A 121 -8.29 -17.68 3.33
C ASP A 121 -8.38 -19.19 3.02
N GLU A 122 -7.38 -19.74 2.31
CA GLU A 122 -7.37 -21.13 1.85
C GLU A 122 -6.77 -22.12 2.87
N ASN A 123 -6.65 -21.77 4.15
CA ASN A 123 -5.87 -22.51 5.16
C ASN A 123 -4.36 -22.66 4.82
N ALA A 124 -3.89 -21.97 3.78
CA ALA A 124 -2.49 -22.01 3.36
C ALA A 124 -1.68 -20.91 4.06
N LYS A 125 -0.43 -21.22 4.44
CA LYS A 125 0.49 -20.19 4.93
C LYS A 125 0.76 -19.19 3.79
N PRO A 126 0.67 -17.87 4.04
CA PRO A 126 0.95 -16.88 3.01
C PRO A 126 2.41 -17.03 2.55
N SER A 127 2.61 -17.15 1.25
CA SER A 127 3.94 -17.39 0.69
C SER A 127 4.22 -16.42 -0.46
N LEU A 128 5.33 -15.70 -0.33
CA LEU A 128 5.80 -14.73 -1.32
C LEU A 128 6.03 -15.37 -2.70
N PRO A 129 6.67 -16.56 -2.82
CA PRO A 129 6.89 -17.18 -4.12
C PRO A 129 5.57 -17.59 -4.80
N ARG A 130 4.59 -18.09 -4.03
CA ARG A 130 3.26 -18.40 -4.56
C ARG A 130 2.54 -17.14 -4.99
N ALA A 131 2.64 -16.05 -4.23
CA ALA A 131 2.06 -14.76 -4.60
C ALA A 131 2.62 -14.26 -5.93
N ILE A 132 3.95 -14.29 -6.10
CA ILE A 132 4.61 -13.89 -7.36
C ILE A 132 4.20 -14.81 -8.52
N LYS A 133 4.15 -16.13 -8.28
CA LYS A 133 3.70 -17.11 -9.28
C LYS A 133 2.25 -16.86 -9.70
N GLU A 134 1.38 -16.51 -8.75
CA GLU A 134 -0.03 -16.22 -9.02
C GLU A 134 -0.19 -14.89 -9.77
N ILE A 135 0.63 -13.88 -9.47
CA ILE A 135 0.72 -12.66 -10.30
C ILE A 135 1.10 -13.04 -11.74
N GLY A 136 2.09 -13.91 -11.92
CA GLY A 136 2.49 -14.42 -13.24
C GLY A 136 1.35 -15.15 -13.95
N ARG A 137 0.59 -15.98 -13.23
CA ARG A 137 -0.58 -16.67 -13.77
C ARG A 137 -1.67 -15.69 -14.21
N HIS A 138 -1.89 -14.62 -13.47
CA HIS A 138 -2.90 -13.62 -13.78
C HIS A 138 -2.34 -12.39 -14.50
N ALA A 139 -1.14 -12.48 -15.08
CA ALA A 139 -0.36 -11.34 -15.58
C ALA A 139 -1.11 -10.49 -16.60
N LEU A 140 -1.87 -11.12 -17.51
CA LEU A 140 -2.65 -10.42 -18.55
C LEU A 140 -3.61 -9.38 -17.99
N TRP A 141 -4.10 -9.56 -16.75
CA TRP A 141 -5.04 -8.63 -16.11
C TRP A 141 -4.42 -7.90 -14.93
N LEU A 142 -3.57 -8.57 -14.14
CA LEU A 142 -2.91 -7.94 -12.99
C LEU A 142 -1.85 -6.92 -13.40
N VAL A 143 -1.08 -7.15 -14.47
CA VAL A 143 -0.05 -6.18 -14.90
C VAL A 143 -0.69 -4.86 -15.33
N PRO A 144 -1.72 -4.84 -16.21
CA PRO A 144 -2.47 -3.61 -16.48
C PRO A 144 -3.07 -2.98 -15.22
N GLY A 145 -3.58 -3.78 -14.27
CA GLY A 145 -4.09 -3.28 -13.00
C GLY A 145 -3.02 -2.59 -12.15
N ILE A 146 -1.82 -3.17 -12.04
CA ILE A 146 -0.67 -2.57 -11.34
C ILE A 146 -0.26 -1.26 -12.01
N LEU A 147 -0.17 -1.24 -13.34
CA LEU A 147 0.17 -0.04 -14.11
C LEU A 147 -0.89 1.05 -13.96
N LEU A 148 -2.17 0.69 -13.96
CA LEU A 148 -3.26 1.63 -13.72
C LEU A 148 -3.22 2.21 -12.30
N ALA A 149 -2.99 1.37 -11.28
CA ALA A 149 -2.83 1.83 -9.90
C ALA A 149 -1.62 2.77 -9.75
N ALA A 150 -0.51 2.49 -10.45
CA ALA A 150 0.64 3.36 -10.50
C ALA A 150 0.33 4.68 -11.21
N ALA A 151 -0.35 4.65 -12.36
CA ALA A 151 -0.77 5.83 -13.11
C ALA A 151 -1.68 6.72 -12.27
N VAL A 152 -2.69 6.15 -11.60
CA VAL A 152 -3.56 6.88 -10.66
C VAL A 152 -2.75 7.51 -9.53
N SER A 153 -1.78 6.78 -8.97
CA SER A 153 -0.90 7.32 -7.93
C SER A 153 -0.03 8.47 -8.44
N ILE A 154 0.40 8.42 -9.70
CA ILE A 154 1.15 9.51 -10.36
C ILE A 154 0.24 10.73 -10.59
N LEU A 155 -0.99 10.52 -11.05
CA LEU A 155 -1.96 11.59 -11.31
C LEU A 155 -2.50 12.24 -10.03
N LEU A 156 -2.60 11.50 -8.94
CA LEU A 156 -2.98 12.05 -7.63
C LEU A 156 -1.90 12.94 -7.01
N HIS A 157 -0.64 12.75 -7.39
CA HIS A 157 0.47 13.53 -6.85
C HIS A 157 0.36 15.05 -7.04
N PRO A 158 0.11 15.59 -8.26
CA PRO A 158 -0.05 17.04 -8.44
C PRO A 158 -1.25 17.59 -7.65
N ILE A 159 -2.36 16.86 -7.59
CA ILE A 159 -3.54 17.24 -6.79
C ILE A 159 -3.16 17.34 -5.31
N GLN A 160 -2.42 16.34 -4.82
CA GLN A 160 -1.93 16.32 -3.45
C GLN A 160 -0.88 17.43 -3.19
N GLY A 161 -0.08 17.79 -4.19
CA GLY A 161 0.85 18.92 -4.15
C GLY A 161 0.13 20.25 -3.98
N TRP A 162 -0.92 20.50 -4.75
CA TRP A 162 -1.73 21.71 -4.65
C TRP A 162 -2.39 21.86 -3.27
N PHE A 163 -2.98 20.78 -2.72
CA PHE A 163 -3.52 20.81 -1.36
C PHE A 163 -2.45 21.08 -0.30
N ARG A 164 -1.23 20.56 -0.50
CA ARG A 164 -0.11 20.80 0.41
C ARG A 164 0.32 22.26 0.42
N GLU A 165 0.38 22.88 -0.76
CA GLU A 165 0.67 24.32 -0.88
C GLU A 165 -0.39 25.15 -0.17
N LEU A 166 -1.67 24.79 -0.29
CA LEU A 166 -2.76 25.46 0.41
C LEU A 166 -2.63 25.35 1.95
N ILE A 167 -2.19 24.20 2.46
CA ILE A 167 -1.92 24.01 3.90
C ILE A 167 -0.72 24.84 4.34
N VAL A 168 0.36 24.85 3.55
CA VAL A 168 1.57 25.64 3.82
C VAL A 168 1.25 27.14 3.84
N ASP A 169 0.45 27.62 2.88
CA ASP A 169 -0.02 29.00 2.83
C ASP A 169 -0.87 29.36 4.06
N ALA A 170 -1.80 28.48 4.48
CA ALA A 170 -2.54 28.67 5.72
C ALA A 170 -1.63 28.71 6.96
N TRP A 171 -0.53 27.94 6.93
CA TRP A 171 0.43 27.85 8.03
C TRP A 171 1.28 29.12 8.18
N PHE A 172 1.83 29.63 7.06
CA PHE A 172 2.78 30.74 7.06
C PHE A 172 2.13 32.11 6.86
N LYS A 173 1.09 32.23 6.01
CA LYS A 173 0.51 33.54 5.65
C LYS A 173 -0.59 34.00 6.60
N LYS A 174 -1.33 33.06 7.20
CA LYS A 174 -2.54 33.38 7.99
C LYS A 174 -2.36 33.23 9.51
N GLY A 175 -1.19 32.81 9.98
CA GLY A 175 -0.91 32.69 11.42
C GLY A 175 -1.88 31.78 12.17
N ALA A 176 -2.43 30.75 11.49
CA ALA A 176 -3.51 29.93 12.02
C ALA A 176 -3.18 29.32 13.41
N PRO A 177 -4.18 29.17 14.30
CA PRO A 177 -4.03 28.48 15.57
C PRO A 177 -3.43 27.08 15.41
N GLN A 178 -2.65 26.63 16.40
CA GLN A 178 -1.98 25.33 16.36
C GLN A 178 -2.96 24.17 16.20
N ASP A 179 -4.13 24.24 16.84
CA ASP A 179 -5.17 23.22 16.73
C ASP A 179 -5.70 23.08 15.30
N LEU A 180 -5.92 24.21 14.62
CA LEU A 180 -6.37 24.22 13.23
C LEU A 180 -5.31 23.64 12.29
N LYS A 181 -4.03 23.92 12.55
CA LYS A 181 -2.89 23.35 11.79
C LYS A 181 -2.84 21.82 11.91
N ILE A 182 -3.01 21.32 13.13
CA ILE A 182 -3.06 19.88 13.42
C ILE A 182 -4.24 19.25 12.68
N VAL A 183 -5.45 19.79 12.83
CA VAL A 183 -6.66 19.24 12.19
C VAL A 183 -6.54 19.24 10.66
N LEU A 184 -6.05 20.33 10.06
CA LEU A 184 -5.84 20.41 8.60
C LEU A 184 -4.83 19.38 8.13
N PHE A 185 -3.70 19.25 8.82
CA PHE A 185 -2.66 18.28 8.49
C PHE A 185 -3.17 16.84 8.61
N PHE A 186 -3.81 16.49 9.72
CA PHE A 186 -4.36 15.15 9.94
C PHE A 186 -5.44 14.81 8.92
N SER A 187 -6.37 15.73 8.65
CA SER A 187 -7.44 15.53 7.68
C SER A 187 -6.88 15.33 6.28
N TYR A 188 -5.92 16.17 5.86
CA TYR A 188 -5.22 16.03 4.59
C TYR A 188 -4.59 14.64 4.46
N VAL A 189 -3.79 14.22 5.44
CA VAL A 189 -3.13 12.92 5.30
C VAL A 189 -4.13 11.77 5.32
N LEU A 190 -5.16 11.83 6.18
CA LEU A 190 -6.17 10.78 6.28
C LEU A 190 -6.99 10.65 4.99
N ILE A 191 -7.43 11.77 4.39
CA ILE A 191 -8.21 11.76 3.14
C ILE A 191 -7.40 11.16 2.01
N PHE A 192 -6.18 11.67 1.76
CA PHE A 192 -5.34 11.15 0.67
C PHE A 192 -4.88 9.71 0.90
N ALA A 193 -4.57 9.33 2.14
CA ALA A 193 -4.24 7.95 2.48
C ALA A 193 -5.42 7.01 2.22
N THR A 194 -6.62 7.42 2.62
CA THR A 194 -7.85 6.64 2.40
C THR A 194 -8.14 6.51 0.91
N ILE A 195 -8.16 7.61 0.16
CA ILE A 195 -8.43 7.61 -1.28
C ILE A 195 -7.42 6.72 -2.02
N ARG A 196 -6.11 6.89 -1.74
CA ARG A 196 -5.06 6.10 -2.41
C ARG A 196 -5.23 4.61 -2.10
N LEU A 197 -5.35 4.26 -0.83
CA LEU A 197 -5.51 2.86 -0.40
C LEU A 197 -6.74 2.22 -1.07
N TRP A 198 -7.88 2.90 -1.04
CA TRP A 198 -9.12 2.40 -1.63
C TRP A 198 -9.02 2.24 -3.14
N LEU A 199 -8.48 3.23 -3.85
CA LEU A 199 -8.31 3.16 -5.31
C LEU A 199 -7.35 2.03 -5.70
N THR A 200 -6.20 1.93 -5.05
CA THR A 200 -5.21 0.88 -5.33
C THR A 200 -5.82 -0.51 -5.13
N VAL A 201 -6.48 -0.74 -4.01
CA VAL A 201 -7.11 -2.04 -3.73
C VAL A 201 -8.26 -2.32 -4.70
N ALA A 202 -9.12 -1.33 -4.98
CA ALA A 202 -10.22 -1.49 -5.92
C ALA A 202 -9.73 -1.92 -7.31
N ILE A 203 -8.75 -1.19 -7.87
CA ILE A 203 -8.17 -1.50 -9.18
C ILE A 203 -7.62 -2.93 -9.22
N LEU A 204 -6.85 -3.33 -8.21
CA LEU A 204 -6.24 -4.65 -8.16
C LEU A 204 -7.28 -5.77 -7.98
N VAL A 205 -8.28 -5.57 -7.13
CA VAL A 205 -9.36 -6.55 -6.92
C VAL A 205 -10.20 -6.72 -8.19
N PHE A 206 -10.55 -5.62 -8.88
CA PHE A 206 -11.28 -5.69 -10.14
C PHE A 206 -10.47 -6.38 -11.25
N ALA A 207 -9.17 -6.05 -11.36
CA ALA A 207 -8.26 -6.70 -12.29
C ALA A 207 -8.19 -8.22 -12.03
N LEU A 208 -8.05 -8.62 -10.77
CA LEU A 208 -8.01 -10.03 -10.38
C LEU A 208 -9.34 -10.74 -10.69
N ARG A 209 -10.48 -10.11 -10.38
CA ARG A 209 -11.81 -10.64 -10.70
C ARG A 209 -11.99 -10.89 -12.20
N GLN A 210 -11.58 -9.93 -13.03
CA GLN A 210 -11.66 -10.06 -14.48
C GLN A 210 -10.80 -11.21 -14.99
N SER A 211 -9.63 -11.40 -14.37
CA SER A 211 -8.76 -12.54 -14.66
C SER A 211 -9.41 -13.89 -14.36
N TYR A 212 -10.11 -14.02 -13.22
CA TYR A 212 -10.84 -15.24 -12.89
C TYR A 212 -12.03 -15.48 -13.83
N ARG A 213 -12.79 -14.44 -14.18
CA ARG A 213 -13.93 -14.57 -15.11
C ARG A 213 -13.49 -15.08 -16.48
N THR A 214 -12.43 -14.50 -17.02
CA THR A 214 -11.91 -14.87 -18.36
C THR A 214 -11.41 -16.32 -18.41
N ARG A 215 -10.90 -16.85 -17.30
CA ARG A 215 -10.44 -18.24 -17.18
C ARG A 215 -11.55 -19.25 -16.97
N MET A 216 -12.71 -18.84 -16.46
CA MET A 216 -13.89 -19.73 -16.35
C MET A 216 -14.66 -19.83 -17.67
N SER A 217 -14.48 -18.86 -18.58
CA SER A 217 -15.12 -18.83 -19.89
C SER A 217 -14.29 -19.43 -21.02
N ALA A 218 -13.06 -19.88 -20.73
CA ALA A 218 -12.12 -20.49 -21.67
C ALA A 218 -11.93 -21.97 -21.34
#